data_AF-D6U362-F1
#
_entry.id   AF-D6U362-F1
#
_cell.length_a   1.000
_cell.length_b   1.000
_cell.length_c   1.000
_cell.angle_alpha   90.00
_cell.angle_beta   90.00
_cell.angle_gamma   90.00
#
_symmetry.space_group_name_H-M   'P 1'
#
loop_
_entity.id
_entity.type
_entity.pdbx_description
1 polymer ?
#
loop_
_entity_poly.entity_id
_entity_poly.type
_entity_poly.pdbx_seq_one_letter_code
_entity_poly.pdbx_strand_id
1 'polypeptide(L)' 'MRLRKTEAGVRVQSTLPWEVEHLASLAKQGSEWVSLSSIGAQGQVLGEINSRTYAIRLRPGVQIVDRQVVVLSPPESRRG' A
#
# COMPACT_ATOMS: atom_id res chain seq x y z
N MET A 1 4.91 -1.61 6.31
CA MET A 1 5.54 -1.86 5.00
C MET A 1 6.36 -0.64 4.63
N ARG A 2 7.39 -0.76 3.78
CA ARG A 2 8.18 0.39 3.33
C ARG A 2 8.18 0.51 1.81
N LEU A 3 7.85 1.69 1.32
CA LEU A 3 7.96 2.07 -0.09
C LEU A 3 9.28 2.80 -0.33
N ARG A 4 9.83 2.64 -1.54
CA ARG A 4 11.00 3.38 -2.01
C ARG A 4 10.76 3.89 -3.43
N LYS A 5 11.21 5.12 -3.70
CA LYS A 5 11.29 5.67 -5.05
C LYS A 5 12.52 5.11 -5.78
N THR A 6 12.31 4.64 -7.00
CA THR A 6 13.32 4.19 -7.97
C THR A 6 13.13 4.94 -9.28
N GLU A 7 14.09 4.78 -10.20
CA GLU A 7 13.99 5.34 -11.56
C GLU A 7 12.73 4.84 -12.29
N ALA A 8 12.35 3.58 -12.07
CA ALA A 8 11.17 2.95 -12.68
C ALA A 8 9.84 3.23 -11.95
N GLY A 9 9.82 4.03 -10.87
CA GLY A 9 8.61 4.35 -10.12
C GLY A 9 8.72 4.06 -8.62
N VAL A 10 7.59 3.80 -7.95
CA VAL A 10 7.58 3.45 -6.52
C VAL A 10 7.41 1.94 -6.38
N ARG A 11 8.25 1.34 -5.54
CA ARG A 11 8.26 -0.11 -5.28
C ARG A 11 8.24 -0.38 -3.78
N VAL A 12 7.80 -1.57 -3.42
CA VAL A 12 7.94 -2.09 -2.06
C VAL A 12 9.42 -2.40 -1.82
N GLN A 13 10.01 -1.78 -0.81
CA GLN A 13 11.38 -2.03 -0.39
C GLN A 13 11.45 -3.19 0.61
N SER A 14 10.51 -3.23 1.57
CA SER A 14 10.49 -4.24 2.61
C SER A 14 9.06 -4.47 3.12
N THR A 15 8.72 -5.72 3.34
CA THR A 15 7.49 -6.20 3.97
C THR A 15 7.82 -7.01 5.22
N LEU A 16 6.93 -7.00 6.20
CA LEU A 16 6.94 -7.94 7.31
C LEU A 16 6.16 -9.21 6.92
N PRO A 17 6.44 -10.39 7.52
CA PRO A 17 5.75 -11.63 7.18
C PRO A 17 4.22 -11.54 7.26
N TRP A 18 3.70 -10.91 8.32
CA TRP A 18 2.25 -10.74 8.49
C TRP A 18 1.62 -9.86 7.39
N GLU A 19 2.38 -8.92 6.81
CA GLU A 19 1.87 -8.06 5.72
C GLU A 19 1.72 -8.86 4.42
N VAL A 20 2.64 -9.79 4.18
CA VAL A 20 2.59 -10.73 3.05
C VAL A 20 1.41 -11.68 3.23
N GLU A 21 1.25 -12.26 4.42
CA GLU A 21 0.12 -13.14 4.75
C GLU A 21 -1.22 -12.42 4.61
N HIS A 22 -1.29 -11.16 5.07
CA HIS A 22 -2.49 -10.36 4.95
C HIS A 22 -2.85 -10.04 3.49
N LEU A 23 -1.88 -9.62 2.67
CA LEU A 23 -2.11 -9.37 1.24
C LEU A 23 -2.50 -10.67 0.51
N ALA A 24 -1.89 -11.80 0.84
CA ALA A 24 -2.26 -13.10 0.30
C ALA A 24 -3.70 -13.50 0.70
N SER A 25 -4.12 -13.21 1.93
CA SER A 25 -5.50 -13.41 2.38
C SER A 25 -6.49 -12.56 1.60
N LEU A 26 -6.19 -11.26 1.42
CA LEU A 26 -7.00 -10.35 0.61
C LEU A 26 -7.10 -10.79 -0.86
N ALA A 27 -6.00 -11.27 -1.44
CA ALA A 27 -5.98 -11.80 -2.81
C ALA A 27 -6.88 -13.03 -2.99
N LYS A 28 -7.01 -13.88 -1.95
CA LYS A 28 -7.94 -15.04 -1.93
C LYS A 28 -9.40 -14.61 -1.81
N GLN A 29 -9.66 -13.47 -1.16
CA GLN A 29 -11.00 -12.88 -1.01
C GLN A 29 -11.44 -12.06 -2.22
N GLY A 30 -10.60 -11.91 -3.26
CA GLY A 30 -10.89 -11.11 -4.45
C GLY A 30 -10.59 -9.62 -4.30
N SER A 31 -10.01 -9.19 -3.18
CA SER A 31 -9.56 -7.82 -2.97
C SER A 31 -8.21 -7.59 -3.65
N GLU A 32 -8.25 -7.07 -4.88
CA GLU A 32 -7.06 -6.93 -5.72
C GLU A 32 -6.22 -5.70 -5.37
N TRP A 33 -6.84 -4.56 -5.06
CA TRP A 33 -6.16 -3.31 -4.71
C TRP A 33 -6.46 -2.94 -3.25
N VAL A 34 -5.40 -2.69 -2.48
CA VAL A 34 -5.46 -2.48 -1.03
C VAL A 34 -4.86 -1.12 -0.70
N SER A 35 -5.55 -0.33 0.10
CA SER A 35 -5.11 1.03 0.45
C SER A 35 -3.82 1.03 1.27
N LEU A 36 -2.92 1.95 0.91
CA LEU A 36 -1.69 2.26 1.63
C LEU A 36 -1.82 3.63 2.29
N SER A 37 -1.63 3.69 3.60
CA SER A 37 -1.66 4.95 4.35
C SER A 37 -0.33 5.26 5.03
N SER A 38 -0.04 6.55 5.19
CA SER A 38 1.09 7.01 5.99
C SER A 38 0.89 6.65 7.47
N ILE A 39 2.01 6.50 8.18
CA ILE A 39 1.98 6.38 9.65
C ILE A 39 2.04 7.78 10.26
N GLY A 40 1.13 8.09 11.18
CA GLY A 40 1.10 9.37 11.89
C GLY A 40 -0.31 9.77 12.35
N ALA A 41 -0.41 10.93 13.02
CA ALA A 41 -1.63 11.40 13.70
C ALA A 41 -2.86 11.59 12.79
N GLN A 42 -2.67 11.68 11.47
CA GLN A 42 -3.75 11.89 10.50
C GLN A 42 -3.82 10.81 9.41
N GLY A 43 -3.06 9.71 9.54
CA GLY A 43 -3.01 8.55 8.63
C GLY A 43 -3.62 8.79 7.23
N GLN A 44 -2.84 9.39 6.32
CA GLN A 44 -3.35 9.78 5.01
C GLN A 44 -3.20 8.62 4.02
N VAL A 45 -4.26 8.32 3.26
CA VAL A 45 -4.18 7.37 2.13
C VAL A 45 -3.29 7.96 1.04
N LEU A 46 -2.18 7.29 0.78
CA LEU A 46 -1.17 7.67 -0.20
C LEU A 46 -1.42 7.04 -1.57
N GLY A 47 -2.13 5.92 -1.59
CA GLY A 47 -2.30 5.10 -2.78
C GLY A 47 -2.79 3.70 -2.46
N GLU A 48 -2.48 2.78 -3.36
CA GLU A 48 -2.90 1.39 -3.28
C GLU A 48 -1.75 0.45 -3.69
N ILE A 49 -1.79 -0.77 -3.14
CA ILE A 49 -0.94 -1.89 -3.52
C ILE A 49 -1.80 -3.01 -4.10
N ASN A 50 -1.33 -3.61 -5.19
CA ASN A 50 -1.95 -4.82 -5.72
C ASN A 50 -1.58 -6.02 -4.82
N SER A 51 -2.57 -6.75 -4.33
CA SER A 51 -2.39 -7.84 -3.36
C SER A 51 -1.67 -9.08 -3.92
N ARG A 52 -1.56 -9.20 -5.26
CA ARG A 52 -0.89 -10.31 -5.94
C ARG A 52 0.48 -9.93 -6.50
N THR A 53 0.56 -8.75 -7.11
CA THR A 53 1.76 -8.31 -7.87
C THR A 53 2.62 -7.31 -7.12
N TYR A 54 2.12 -6.77 -6.00
CA TYR A 54 2.75 -5.67 -5.26
C TYR A 54 2.99 -4.40 -6.09
N ALA A 55 2.28 -4.25 -7.21
CA ALA A 55 2.27 -3.02 -7.98
C ALA A 55 1.71 -1.87 -7.14
N ILE A 56 2.31 -0.69 -7.23
CA ILE A 56 1.92 0.49 -6.45
C ILE A 56 1.24 1.51 -7.36
N ARG A 57 0.09 2.03 -6.92
CA ARG A 57 -0.61 3.18 -7.53
C ARG A 57 -0.69 4.29 -6.51
N LEU A 58 -0.01 5.41 -6.73
CA LEU A 58 -0.14 6.59 -5.86
C LEU A 58 -1.39 7.40 -6.23
N ARG A 59 -2.01 8.04 -5.24
CA ARG A 59 -3.05 9.03 -5.50
C ARG A 59 -2.45 10.24 -6.24
N PRO A 60 -3.25 10.96 -7.04
CA PRO A 60 -2.80 12.19 -7.70
C PRO A 60 -2.19 13.17 -6.70
N GLY A 61 -1.05 13.77 -7.05
CA GLY A 61 -0.34 14.74 -6.22
C GLY A 61 0.51 14.13 -5.09
N VAL A 62 0.41 12.83 -4.80
CA VAL A 62 1.27 12.16 -3.82
C VAL A 62 2.63 11.85 -4.46
N GLN A 63 3.70 12.28 -3.81
CA GLN A 63 5.07 11.96 -4.20
C GLN A 63 5.82 11.30 -3.05
N ILE A 64 6.53 10.21 -3.36
CA ILE A 64 7.49 9.59 -2.45
C ILE A 64 8.88 10.07 -2.89
N VAL A 65 9.55 10.84 -2.03
CA VAL A 65 10.83 11.50 -2.37
C VAL A 65 12.00 10.52 -2.31
N ASP A 66 12.10 9.71 -1.25
CA ASP A 66 13.09 8.62 -1.14
C ASP A 66 12.42 7.36 -0.59
N ARG A 67 11.99 7.39 0.67
CA ARG A 67 11.34 6.27 1.35
C ARG A 67 10.14 6.73 2.17
N GLN A 68 9.15 5.86 2.26
CA GLN A 68 7.97 6.10 3.09
C GLN A 68 7.56 4.82 3.81
N VAL A 69 7.36 4.91 5.12
CA VAL A 69 6.72 3.82 5.87
C VAL A 69 5.21 3.96 5.71
N VAL A 70 4.57 2.87 5.34
CA VAL A 70 3.13 2.78 5.09
C VAL A 70 2.53 1.59 5.82
N VAL A 71 1.25 1.69 6.12
CA VAL A 71 0.44 0.58 6.64
C VAL A 71 -0.63 0.22 5.64
N LEU A 72 -1.01 -1.05 5.64
CA LEU A 72 -2.20 -1.50 4.94
C LEU A 72 -3.39 -0.95 5.74
N SER A 73 -4.15 -0.04 5.13
CA SER A 73 -5.42 0.37 5.70
C SER A 73 -6.44 -0.75 5.48
N PRO A 74 -7.41 -0.91 6.39
CA PRO A 74 -8.56 -1.74 6.08
C PRO A 74 -9.15 -1.26 4.74
N PRO A 75 -9.72 -2.16 3.92
CA PRO A 75 -10.47 -1.72 2.75
C PRO A 75 -11.45 -0.66 3.22
N GLU A 76 -11.42 0.53 2.59
CA GLU A 76 -12.41 1.55 2.87
C GLU A 76 -13.76 0.83 2.79
N SER A 77 -14.46 0.67 3.93
CA SER A 77 -15.81 0.13 3.89
C SER A 77 -16.54 1.05 2.95
N ARG A 78 -16.88 0.56 1.75
CA ARG A 78 -17.89 1.19 0.92
C ARG A 78 -19.09 1.36 1.84
N ARG A 79 -19.27 2.56 2.39
CA ARG A 79 -20.56 2.97 2.88
C ARG A 79 -21.44 2.93 1.64
N GLY A 80 -22.27 1.90 1.56
CA GLY A 80 -23.36 1.81 0.60
C GLY A 80 -24.35 2.94 0.78
#